data_AF-A0A812RRD0-F1
#
_entry.id   AF-A0A812RRD0-F1
#
_cell.length_a   1.000
_cell.length_b   1.000
_cell.length_c   1.000
_cell.angle_alpha   90.00
_cell.angle_beta   90.00
_cell.angle_gamma   90.00
#
_symmetry.space_group_name_H-M   'P 1'
#
loop_
_entity.id
_entity.type
_entity.pdbx_description
1 polymer ?
#
loop_
_entity_poly.entity_id
_entity_poly.type
_entity_poly.pdbx_seq_one_letter_code
_entity_poly.pdbx_strand_id
1 'polypeptide(L)'
;MAADSVPRRPTCPTKAFNLQSRGASLDTTAAGSVQWSSYSSSSASCAGHASPVLDTSSTLIYLDWDDTLFPSTEIFDRWGLQHEADKDSEISPEQAELLRAWGESLQRFMKACVEYSGSCVIVTNAQSRWVQNCLKRFAPDLISLFASAGGPTVLYAKEVLKALRLRKKVRHQDDSVIPAKHIDAYWDEEDTQRFKFVEMSAAKFHAMKLEFLDFFSGREGHSRCNIINFGDMEYEHEAVRELGMRMSQFQPEPHVKSLLLPEAPKISELTLRLELLRLLLPAIVRHDSDIDLDLKEVPSPMQLLSKALRLPELGSVDLAHAFGDGPPPREDEVANSLVEVAMALQTSSA
;
A
#
# COMPACT_ATOMS: atom_id res chain seq x y z
N MET A 1 -51.17 -26.52 -0.63
CA MET A 1 -49.98 -26.86 -1.44
C MET A 1 -48.92 -25.83 -1.12
N ALA A 2 -47.70 -26.25 -0.77
CA ALA A 2 -46.58 -25.35 -0.50
C ALA A 2 -45.77 -25.09 -1.78
N ALA A 3 -45.04 -23.98 -1.82
CA ALA A 3 -44.11 -23.64 -2.88
C ALA A 3 -42.91 -22.89 -2.27
N ASP A 4 -41.78 -23.58 -2.10
CA ASP A 4 -40.58 -23.00 -1.51
C ASP A 4 -39.87 -22.04 -2.48
N SER A 5 -39.56 -20.83 -2.00
CA SER A 5 -38.88 -19.78 -2.77
C SER A 5 -37.40 -19.66 -2.37
N VAL A 6 -36.54 -20.49 -2.99
CA VAL A 6 -35.09 -20.45 -2.77
C VAL A 6 -34.47 -19.17 -3.39
N PRO A 7 -33.82 -18.29 -2.61
CA PRO A 7 -33.12 -17.12 -3.15
C PRO A 7 -31.80 -17.55 -3.81
N ARG A 8 -31.63 -17.25 -5.10
CA ARG A 8 -30.39 -17.52 -5.83
C ARG A 8 -29.30 -16.51 -5.45
N ARG A 9 -28.17 -16.96 -4.92
CA ARG A 9 -26.95 -16.14 -4.79
C ARG A 9 -26.40 -15.79 -6.17
N PRO A 10 -25.95 -14.55 -6.43
CA PRO A 10 -25.12 -14.24 -7.60
C PRO A 10 -23.71 -14.80 -7.38
N THR A 11 -23.17 -15.56 -8.32
CA THR A 11 -21.78 -16.05 -8.27
C THR A 11 -20.82 -15.00 -8.85
N CYS A 12 -19.70 -14.77 -8.15
CA CYS A 12 -18.61 -13.94 -8.66
C CYS A 12 -17.78 -14.75 -9.70
N PRO A 13 -17.16 -14.13 -10.73
CA PRO A 13 -16.35 -14.85 -11.71
C PRO A 13 -15.16 -15.57 -11.08
N THR A 14 -14.90 -16.80 -11.53
CA THR A 14 -13.84 -17.66 -11.00
C THR A 14 -12.45 -17.13 -11.30
N LYS A 15 -11.59 -17.02 -10.26
CA LYS A 15 -10.14 -16.95 -10.43
C LYS A 15 -9.66 -18.26 -11.06
N ALA A 16 -9.11 -18.18 -12.28
CA ALA A 16 -8.55 -19.33 -12.99
C ALA A 16 -7.13 -18.99 -13.47
N PHE A 17 -6.14 -19.44 -12.70
CA PHE A 17 -4.73 -19.50 -13.13
C PHE A 17 -4.32 -20.97 -13.12
N ASN A 18 -3.78 -21.46 -14.23
CA ASN A 18 -3.44 -22.87 -14.41
C ASN A 18 -2.06 -22.97 -15.05
N LEU A 19 -1.12 -23.62 -14.37
CA LEU A 19 0.26 -23.80 -14.83
C LEU A 19 0.80 -25.17 -14.39
N GLN A 20 0.79 -26.09 -15.36
CA GLN A 20 1.65 -27.27 -15.44
C GLN A 20 2.83 -26.90 -16.38
N SER A 21 4.06 -27.41 -16.28
CA SER A 21 4.63 -28.42 -15.37
C SER A 21 6.18 -28.45 -15.37
N ARG A 22 6.77 -28.67 -14.19
CA ARG A 22 7.98 -29.50 -13.84
C ARG A 22 9.25 -29.56 -14.73
N GLY A 23 10.40 -29.34 -14.07
CA GLY A 23 11.77 -29.79 -14.41
C GLY A 23 12.82 -28.80 -13.86
N ALA A 24 13.66 -29.06 -12.84
CA ALA A 24 14.71 -30.08 -12.62
C ALA A 24 15.96 -29.87 -13.53
N SER A 25 17.23 -29.84 -13.07
CA SER A 25 17.82 -30.03 -11.72
C SER A 25 19.32 -29.58 -11.69
N LEU A 26 19.86 -29.12 -10.54
CA LEU A 26 21.32 -28.92 -10.24
C LEU A 26 22.03 -27.83 -11.12
N ASP A 27 23.26 -27.31 -10.90
CA ASP A 27 24.25 -27.16 -9.80
C ASP A 27 25.32 -26.11 -10.28
N THR A 28 26.24 -25.46 -9.52
CA THR A 28 26.45 -25.18 -8.07
C THR A 28 27.55 -24.08 -7.89
N THR A 29 28.10 -23.87 -6.68
CA THR A 29 29.29 -23.04 -6.30
C THR A 29 29.26 -21.51 -6.45
N ALA A 30 28.80 -20.86 -5.37
CA ALA A 30 29.53 -19.88 -4.54
C ALA A 30 30.51 -18.83 -5.15
N ALA A 31 30.20 -17.55 -4.91
CA ALA A 31 31.17 -16.48 -4.61
C ALA A 31 30.54 -15.48 -3.61
N GLY A 32 31.34 -14.91 -2.70
CA GLY A 32 30.90 -14.30 -1.43
C GLY A 32 29.76 -13.27 -1.48
N SER A 33 28.69 -13.55 -0.73
CA SER A 33 27.68 -12.58 -0.30
C SER A 33 27.84 -12.23 1.18
N VAL A 34 27.60 -10.97 1.55
CA VAL A 34 27.59 -10.53 2.95
C VAL A 34 26.18 -10.72 3.51
N GLN A 35 26.04 -11.62 4.48
CA GLN A 35 24.74 -11.98 5.05
C GLN A 35 24.23 -10.94 6.05
N TRP A 36 23.18 -10.20 5.67
CA TRP A 36 22.35 -9.37 6.56
C TRP A 36 21.44 -10.17 7.52
N SER A 37 21.74 -11.45 7.74
CA SER A 37 20.87 -12.40 8.46
C SER A 37 21.31 -12.65 9.90
N SER A 38 21.16 -11.65 10.78
CA SER A 38 21.32 -11.85 12.24
C SER A 38 20.50 -10.93 13.16
N TYR A 39 19.47 -10.23 12.65
CA TYR A 39 18.36 -9.74 13.49
C TYR A 39 17.43 -10.90 13.88
N SER A 40 18.02 -11.91 14.52
CA SER A 40 17.29 -13.02 15.13
C SER A 40 16.52 -12.51 16.33
N SER A 41 15.26 -12.91 16.46
CA SER A 41 14.38 -12.48 17.54
C SER A 41 14.83 -13.07 18.89
N SER A 42 15.63 -12.30 19.62
CA SER A 42 16.06 -12.62 21.00
C SER A 42 14.85 -12.79 21.90
N SER A 43 14.50 -14.05 22.18
CA SER A 43 13.34 -14.45 22.97
C SER A 43 13.57 -14.21 24.47
N ALA A 44 13.51 -12.94 24.87
CA ALA A 44 13.52 -12.50 26.26
C ALA A 44 12.31 -13.08 27.02
N SER A 45 12.54 -14.15 27.77
CA SER A 45 11.49 -14.80 28.58
C SER A 45 11.23 -14.01 29.87
N CYS A 46 10.40 -12.98 29.74
CA CYS A 46 9.84 -12.22 30.87
C CYS A 46 8.42 -12.71 31.14
N ALA A 47 8.15 -13.23 32.33
CA ALA A 47 6.85 -13.83 32.64
C ALA A 47 5.75 -12.78 32.82
N GLY A 48 4.80 -12.75 31.88
CA GLY A 48 3.43 -12.31 32.14
C GLY A 48 3.16 -10.80 32.18
N HIS A 49 3.31 -10.12 31.05
CA HIS A 49 2.26 -9.20 30.55
C HIS A 49 1.93 -9.62 29.13
N ALA A 50 0.68 -10.04 28.88
CA ALA A 50 0.25 -10.41 27.54
C ALA A 50 -0.19 -9.14 26.80
N SER A 51 0.63 -8.66 25.87
CA SER A 51 0.21 -7.65 24.90
C SER A 51 -1.11 -8.10 24.26
N PRO A 52 -2.15 -7.24 24.16
CA PRO A 52 -3.41 -7.63 23.59
C PRO A 52 -3.17 -8.13 22.16
N VAL A 53 -3.59 -9.36 21.88
CA VAL A 53 -3.44 -9.97 20.56
C VAL A 53 -4.18 -9.09 19.56
N LEU A 54 -3.44 -8.53 18.59
CA LEU A 54 -4.02 -7.68 17.56
C LEU A 54 -5.06 -8.48 16.78
N ASP A 55 -6.32 -8.05 16.83
CA ASP A 55 -7.36 -8.60 15.97
C ASP A 55 -7.22 -8.03 14.55
N THR A 56 -6.30 -8.63 13.80
CA THR A 56 -6.04 -8.30 12.40
C THR A 56 -7.27 -8.55 11.52
N SER A 57 -8.22 -9.40 11.93
CA SER A 57 -9.46 -9.65 11.18
C SER A 57 -10.39 -8.43 11.12
N SER A 58 -10.17 -7.43 12.01
CA SER A 58 -10.81 -6.11 12.01
C SER A 58 -10.06 -5.06 11.18
N THR A 59 -8.89 -5.38 10.60
CA THR A 59 -8.00 -4.40 9.96
C THR A 59 -7.88 -4.64 8.45
N LEU A 60 -8.05 -3.55 7.69
CA LEU A 60 -7.98 -3.49 6.23
C LEU A 60 -6.94 -2.43 5.83
N ILE A 61 -5.96 -2.81 5.01
CA ILE A 61 -4.88 -1.91 4.56
C ILE A 61 -5.02 -1.65 3.06
N TYR A 62 -5.08 -0.37 2.69
CA TYR A 62 -4.92 0.13 1.33
C TYR A 62 -3.53 0.71 1.11
N LEU A 63 -3.00 0.48 -0.09
CA LEU A 63 -1.73 0.99 -0.58
C LEU A 63 -1.96 1.50 -2.01
N ASP A 64 -1.35 2.61 -2.43
CA ASP A 64 -1.06 2.76 -3.87
C ASP A 64 0.15 1.90 -4.28
N TRP A 65 0.58 1.99 -5.53
CA TRP A 65 1.73 1.33 -6.09
C TRP A 65 2.80 2.34 -6.53
N ASP A 66 2.40 3.33 -7.31
CA ASP A 66 3.28 4.23 -8.04
C ASP A 66 3.78 5.34 -7.12
N ASP A 67 5.10 5.45 -7.02
CA ASP A 67 5.89 6.30 -6.10
C ASP A 67 5.60 6.14 -4.58
N THR A 68 4.54 5.39 -4.22
CA THR A 68 4.19 4.92 -2.88
C THR A 68 4.88 3.60 -2.48
N LEU A 69 4.95 2.61 -3.37
CA LEU A 69 5.61 1.31 -3.14
C LEU A 69 6.71 1.00 -4.16
N PHE A 70 6.56 1.52 -5.38
CA PHE A 70 7.42 1.33 -6.53
C PHE A 70 7.83 2.72 -7.06
N PRO A 71 9.12 3.08 -7.09
CA PRO A 71 9.55 4.46 -7.38
C PRO A 71 9.56 4.72 -8.89
N SER A 72 8.38 4.92 -9.45
CA SER A 72 8.11 5.08 -10.88
C SER A 72 8.83 6.29 -11.47
N THR A 73 8.79 7.46 -10.84
CA THR A 73 9.48 8.66 -11.36
C THR A 73 11.01 8.53 -11.26
N GLU A 74 11.55 7.84 -10.26
CA GLU A 74 13.00 7.54 -10.23
C GLU A 74 13.40 6.60 -11.38
N ILE A 75 12.69 5.48 -11.53
CA ILE A 75 13.05 4.42 -12.49
C ILE A 75 12.81 4.84 -13.94
N PHE A 76 11.69 5.51 -14.24
CA PHE A 76 11.31 5.83 -15.62
C PHE A 76 11.74 7.25 -16.04
N ASP A 77 11.47 8.27 -15.23
CA ASP A 77 11.70 9.66 -15.65
C ASP A 77 13.14 10.14 -15.38
N ARG A 78 13.73 9.75 -14.23
CA ARG A 78 15.10 10.16 -13.85
C ARG A 78 16.18 9.22 -14.39
N TRP A 79 15.97 7.90 -14.31
CA TRP A 79 16.92 6.90 -14.84
C TRP A 79 16.70 6.60 -16.32
N GLY A 80 15.58 7.01 -16.92
CA GLY A 80 15.27 6.81 -18.34
C GLY A 80 14.99 5.35 -18.74
N LEU A 81 14.88 4.43 -17.78
CA LEU A 81 14.60 3.03 -18.08
C LEU A 81 13.18 2.89 -18.66
N GLN A 82 12.99 1.94 -19.55
CA GLN A 82 11.66 1.62 -20.06
C GLN A 82 10.89 0.71 -19.08
N HIS A 83 9.58 0.59 -19.27
CA HIS A 83 8.79 -0.46 -18.60
C HIS A 83 9.09 -1.84 -19.21
N GLU A 84 9.02 -1.99 -20.54
CA GLU A 84 9.33 -3.27 -21.22
C GLU A 84 10.84 -3.44 -21.42
N ALA A 85 11.32 -4.68 -21.25
CA ALA A 85 12.74 -5.02 -21.24
C ALA A 85 13.34 -5.02 -22.65
N ASP A 86 13.64 -3.81 -23.15
CA ASP A 86 14.41 -3.61 -24.38
C ASP A 86 15.91 -3.84 -24.14
N LYS A 87 16.64 -4.16 -25.21
CA LYS A 87 18.06 -4.56 -25.18
C LYS A 87 19.02 -3.44 -24.78
N ASP A 88 18.62 -2.20 -25.05
CA ASP A 88 19.51 -1.03 -24.93
C ASP A 88 19.32 -0.29 -23.58
N SER A 89 18.46 -0.82 -22.68
CA SER A 89 18.20 -0.27 -21.33
C SER A 89 18.81 -1.14 -20.23
N GLU A 90 20.14 -1.26 -20.22
CA GLU A 90 20.88 -1.97 -19.17
C GLU A 90 20.78 -1.26 -17.81
N ILE A 91 20.60 -2.04 -16.74
CA ILE A 91 20.59 -1.55 -15.36
C ILE A 91 22.04 -1.55 -14.86
N SER A 92 22.54 -0.41 -14.38
CA SER A 92 23.91 -0.30 -13.86
C SER A 92 24.11 -1.11 -12.57
N PRO A 93 25.36 -1.49 -12.20
CA PRO A 93 25.60 -2.20 -10.93
C PRO A 93 25.12 -1.45 -9.68
N GLU A 94 25.19 -0.12 -9.70
CA GLU A 94 24.69 0.76 -8.63
C GLU A 94 23.16 0.79 -8.59
N GLN A 95 22.53 0.91 -9.76
CA GLN A 95 21.07 0.83 -9.90
C GLN A 95 20.52 -0.54 -9.46
N ALA A 96 21.23 -1.63 -9.78
CA ALA A 96 20.87 -2.99 -9.39
C ALA A 96 20.93 -3.20 -7.87
N GLU A 97 21.94 -2.63 -7.20
CA GLU A 97 22.09 -2.70 -5.74
C GLU A 97 21.01 -1.86 -5.03
N LEU A 98 20.71 -0.67 -5.54
CA LEU A 98 19.58 0.15 -5.07
C LEU A 98 18.24 -0.57 -5.23
N LEU A 99 17.99 -1.21 -6.38
CA LEU A 99 16.80 -2.03 -6.61
C LEU A 99 16.74 -3.27 -5.71
N ARG A 100 17.88 -3.91 -5.38
CA ARG A 100 17.94 -5.01 -4.41
C ARG A 100 17.52 -4.54 -3.02
N ALA A 101 18.08 -3.43 -2.54
CA ALA A 101 17.78 -2.88 -1.22
C ALA A 101 16.31 -2.48 -1.07
N TRP A 102 15.75 -1.81 -2.09
CA TRP A 102 14.32 -1.49 -2.17
C TRP A 102 13.45 -2.75 -2.22
N GLY A 103 13.80 -3.72 -3.08
CA GLY A 103 13.04 -4.97 -3.24
C GLY A 103 12.96 -5.77 -1.94
N GLU A 104 14.05 -5.88 -1.20
CA GLU A 104 14.05 -6.49 0.13
C GLU A 104 13.16 -5.73 1.12
N SER A 105 13.29 -4.41 1.18
CA SER A 105 12.53 -3.57 2.13
C SER A 105 11.03 -3.57 1.82
N LEU A 106 10.66 -3.53 0.54
CA LEU A 106 9.29 -3.77 0.07
C LEU A 106 8.80 -5.17 0.46
N GLN A 107 9.63 -6.20 0.34
CA GLN A 107 9.23 -7.56 0.78
C GLN A 107 8.99 -7.60 2.29
N ARG A 108 9.81 -6.95 3.11
CA ARG A 108 9.62 -6.87 4.57
C ARG A 108 8.36 -6.06 4.94
N PHE A 109 8.12 -4.92 4.27
CA PHE A 109 6.92 -4.10 4.48
C PHE A 109 5.64 -4.84 4.07
N MET A 110 5.58 -5.41 2.87
CA MET A 110 4.40 -6.14 2.38
C MET A 110 4.08 -7.38 3.23
N LYS A 111 5.10 -8.06 3.78
CA LYS A 111 4.90 -9.14 4.77
C LYS A 111 4.23 -8.61 6.04
N ALA A 112 4.70 -7.49 6.59
CA ALA A 112 4.09 -6.87 7.77
C ALA A 112 2.64 -6.40 7.49
N CYS A 113 2.37 -5.83 6.31
CA CYS A 113 1.00 -5.45 5.93
C CYS A 113 0.06 -6.67 5.87
N VAL A 114 0.51 -7.82 5.36
CA VAL A 114 -0.25 -9.08 5.39
C VAL A 114 -0.35 -9.66 6.81
N GLU A 115 0.69 -9.53 7.64
CA GLU A 115 0.69 -10.03 9.03
C GLU A 115 -0.28 -9.25 9.93
N TYR A 116 -0.33 -7.93 9.80
CA TYR A 116 -1.14 -7.04 10.67
C TYR A 116 -2.54 -6.69 10.10
N SER A 117 -3.00 -7.35 9.04
CA SER A 117 -4.34 -7.13 8.47
C SER A 117 -5.04 -8.43 8.08
N GLY A 118 -6.36 -8.36 7.92
CA GLY A 118 -7.15 -9.46 7.35
C GLY A 118 -7.25 -9.38 5.82
N SER A 119 -7.00 -8.21 5.24
CA SER A 119 -6.81 -7.99 3.80
C SER A 119 -5.88 -6.80 3.58
N CYS A 120 -4.89 -6.99 2.71
CA CYS A 120 -3.92 -5.98 2.28
C CYS A 120 -4.07 -5.80 0.77
N VAL A 121 -4.38 -4.58 0.33
CA VAL A 121 -4.90 -4.32 -1.02
C VAL A 121 -4.21 -3.13 -1.65
N ILE A 122 -3.48 -3.39 -2.74
CA ILE A 122 -2.92 -2.35 -3.59
C ILE A 122 -4.02 -1.85 -4.51
N VAL A 123 -4.49 -0.64 -4.29
CA VAL A 123 -5.50 0.02 -5.12
C VAL A 123 -4.76 1.05 -5.96
N THR A 124 -4.53 0.79 -7.26
CA THR A 124 -3.74 1.67 -8.14
C THR A 124 -4.58 2.31 -9.25
N ASN A 125 -4.22 3.52 -9.64
CA ASN A 125 -4.78 4.22 -10.80
C ASN A 125 -4.07 3.88 -12.13
N ALA A 126 -3.11 2.96 -12.13
CA ALA A 126 -2.48 2.42 -13.33
C ALA A 126 -3.41 1.49 -14.16
N GLN A 127 -2.90 1.01 -15.29
CA GLN A 127 -3.56 0.03 -16.16
C GLN A 127 -3.39 -1.41 -15.66
N SER A 128 -4.31 -2.31 -16.04
CA SER A 128 -4.17 -3.76 -15.79
C SER A 128 -2.77 -4.29 -16.14
N ARG A 129 -2.26 -5.20 -15.29
CA ARG A 129 -0.94 -5.86 -15.36
C ARG A 129 0.28 -5.01 -15.00
N TRP A 130 0.13 -3.70 -14.79
CA TRP A 130 1.23 -2.79 -14.46
C TRP A 130 2.09 -3.28 -13.29
N VAL A 131 1.49 -3.48 -12.12
CA VAL A 131 2.14 -4.03 -10.90
C VAL A 131 2.89 -5.34 -11.20
N GLN A 132 2.25 -6.30 -11.89
CA GLN A 132 2.90 -7.60 -12.16
C GLN A 132 4.02 -7.50 -13.20
N ASN A 133 4.05 -6.47 -14.03
CA ASN A 133 5.15 -6.23 -14.97
C ASN A 133 6.32 -5.51 -14.29
N CYS A 134 6.04 -4.52 -13.44
CA CYS A 134 7.03 -3.87 -12.59
C CYS A 134 7.76 -4.91 -11.71
N LEU A 135 7.01 -5.79 -11.05
CA LEU A 135 7.57 -6.91 -10.29
C LEU A 135 8.47 -7.82 -11.15
N LYS A 136 8.03 -8.24 -12.35
CA LYS A 136 8.84 -9.11 -13.24
C LYS A 136 10.18 -8.51 -13.65
N ARG A 137 10.26 -7.18 -13.81
CA ARG A 137 11.49 -6.51 -14.25
C ARG A 137 12.39 -6.12 -13.07
N PHE A 138 11.81 -5.56 -12.01
CA PHE A 138 12.56 -4.86 -10.97
C PHE A 138 12.58 -5.57 -9.61
N ALA A 139 11.66 -6.52 -9.36
CA ALA A 139 11.57 -7.26 -8.10
C ALA A 139 11.02 -8.69 -8.29
N PRO A 140 11.66 -9.55 -9.10
CA PRO A 140 11.09 -10.84 -9.52
C PRO A 140 10.84 -11.80 -8.35
N ASP A 141 11.65 -11.77 -7.29
CA ASP A 141 11.49 -12.63 -6.12
C ASP A 141 10.16 -12.37 -5.37
N LEU A 142 9.63 -11.14 -5.45
CA LEU A 142 8.38 -10.74 -4.79
C LEU A 142 7.14 -11.28 -5.50
N ILE A 143 7.26 -11.78 -6.75
CA ILE A 143 6.14 -12.44 -7.47
C ILE A 143 5.56 -13.58 -6.62
N SER A 144 6.42 -14.31 -5.91
CA SER A 144 6.01 -15.42 -5.03
C SER A 144 5.08 -14.97 -3.88
N LEU A 145 5.37 -13.81 -3.28
CA LEU A 145 4.57 -13.21 -2.20
C LEU A 145 3.21 -12.73 -2.74
N PHE A 146 3.19 -12.04 -3.88
CA PHE A 146 1.98 -11.51 -4.52
C PHE A 146 1.09 -12.61 -5.12
N ALA A 147 1.64 -13.77 -5.44
CA ALA A 147 0.89 -14.95 -5.89
C ALA A 147 0.41 -15.86 -4.75
N SER A 148 0.82 -15.61 -3.51
CA SER A 148 0.52 -16.48 -2.36
C SER A 148 -0.94 -16.38 -1.89
N ALA A 149 -1.45 -17.46 -1.29
CA ALA A 149 -2.77 -17.44 -0.65
C ALA A 149 -2.71 -16.60 0.64
N GLY A 150 -3.45 -15.50 0.69
CA GLY A 150 -3.34 -14.48 1.75
C GLY A 150 -2.33 -13.37 1.43
N GLY A 151 -1.62 -13.45 0.30
CA GLY A 151 -0.79 -12.37 -0.21
C GLY A 151 -1.60 -11.13 -0.65
N PRO A 152 -0.92 -9.99 -0.90
CA PRO A 152 -1.58 -8.74 -1.23
C PRO A 152 -2.38 -8.83 -2.53
N THR A 153 -3.58 -8.27 -2.55
CA THR A 153 -4.40 -8.18 -3.76
C THR A 153 -4.12 -6.89 -4.53
N VAL A 154 -4.52 -6.82 -5.80
CA VAL A 154 -4.35 -5.63 -6.66
C VAL A 154 -5.68 -5.26 -7.32
N LEU A 155 -6.13 -4.03 -7.12
CA LEU A 155 -7.35 -3.45 -7.69
C LEU A 155 -7.00 -2.27 -8.61
N TYR A 156 -7.28 -2.42 -9.91
CA TYR A 156 -7.13 -1.36 -10.90
C TYR A 156 -8.35 -0.43 -10.86
N ALA A 157 -8.19 0.70 -10.17
CA ALA A 157 -9.28 1.58 -9.77
C ALA A 157 -10.09 2.13 -10.96
N LYS A 158 -9.40 2.51 -12.05
CA LYS A 158 -10.03 2.98 -13.30
C LYS A 158 -10.91 1.89 -13.94
N GLU A 159 -10.53 0.61 -13.81
CA GLU A 159 -11.31 -0.51 -14.35
C GLU A 159 -12.56 -0.79 -13.50
N VAL A 160 -12.45 -0.68 -12.17
CA VAL A 160 -13.60 -0.73 -11.25
C VAL A 160 -14.61 0.38 -11.59
N LEU A 161 -14.14 1.63 -11.73
CA LEU A 161 -14.99 2.77 -12.10
C LEU A 161 -15.67 2.57 -13.47
N LYS A 162 -14.92 2.09 -14.46
CA LYS A 162 -15.43 1.75 -15.80
C LYS A 162 -16.51 0.66 -15.74
N ALA A 163 -16.30 -0.40 -14.97
CA ALA A 163 -17.26 -1.48 -14.78
C ALA A 163 -18.55 -1.00 -14.07
N LEU A 164 -18.43 -0.14 -13.05
CA LEU A 164 -19.58 0.47 -12.38
C LEU A 164 -20.38 1.40 -13.30
N ARG A 165 -19.69 2.24 -14.10
CA ARG A 165 -20.33 3.10 -15.12
C ARG A 165 -21.09 2.28 -16.17
N LEU A 166 -20.52 1.17 -16.65
CA LEU A 166 -21.20 0.25 -17.56
C LEU A 166 -22.42 -0.41 -16.92
N ARG A 167 -22.32 -0.92 -15.69
CA ARG A 167 -23.45 -1.51 -14.94
C ARG A 167 -24.60 -0.51 -14.73
N LYS A 168 -24.31 0.79 -14.52
CA LYS A 168 -25.35 1.83 -14.45
C LYS A 168 -26.07 2.05 -15.78
N LYS A 169 -25.33 2.14 -16.90
CA LYS A 169 -25.92 2.28 -18.26
C LYS A 169 -26.80 1.09 -18.68
N VAL A 170 -26.54 -0.11 -18.17
CA VAL A 170 -27.40 -1.29 -18.40
C VAL A 170 -28.70 -1.25 -17.56
N ARG A 171 -28.74 -0.49 -16.46
CA ARG A 171 -29.93 -0.35 -15.59
C ARG A 171 -30.81 0.86 -15.93
N HIS A 172 -30.27 1.85 -16.63
CA HIS A 172 -31.00 3.04 -17.08
C HIS A 172 -30.87 3.19 -18.60
N GLN A 173 -31.90 2.78 -19.34
CA GLN A 173 -32.18 3.34 -20.68
C GLN A 173 -32.82 4.72 -20.50
N ASP A 174 -32.00 5.68 -20.09
CA ASP A 174 -32.40 7.06 -19.78
C ASP A 174 -31.24 7.98 -20.17
N ASP A 175 -31.48 8.91 -21.11
CA ASP A 175 -30.44 9.70 -21.79
C ASP A 175 -29.88 10.87 -20.95
N SER A 176 -30.16 10.88 -19.64
CA SER A 176 -29.69 11.87 -18.68
C SER A 176 -28.19 11.77 -18.30
N VAL A 177 -27.45 10.78 -18.83
CA VAL A 177 -25.99 10.68 -18.63
C VAL A 177 -25.26 11.59 -19.61
N ILE A 178 -24.80 12.75 -19.11
CA ILE A 178 -23.96 13.73 -19.85
C ILE A 178 -22.92 13.01 -20.72
N PRO A 179 -22.98 13.16 -22.06
CA PRO A 179 -22.00 12.53 -22.94
C PRO A 179 -20.61 13.11 -22.74
N ALA A 180 -19.62 12.25 -22.46
CA ALA A 180 -18.20 12.57 -22.50
C ALA A 180 -17.71 12.73 -23.96
N LYS A 181 -18.33 13.67 -24.69
CA LYS A 181 -18.16 13.95 -26.13
C LYS A 181 -18.25 15.45 -26.49
N HIS A 182 -18.31 16.33 -25.50
CA HIS A 182 -18.32 17.79 -25.66
C HIS A 182 -17.41 18.45 -24.61
N ILE A 183 -16.19 17.93 -24.46
CA ILE A 183 -15.24 18.34 -23.41
C ILE A 183 -13.90 18.83 -24.00
N ASP A 184 -13.56 18.57 -25.26
CA ASP A 184 -12.21 18.83 -25.79
C ASP A 184 -11.98 20.26 -26.34
N ALA A 185 -12.68 21.29 -25.82
CA ALA A 185 -12.77 22.60 -26.48
C ALA A 185 -12.61 23.87 -25.62
N TYR A 186 -12.75 23.80 -24.29
CA TYR A 186 -12.87 25.00 -23.44
C TYR A 186 -12.32 24.91 -22.01
N TRP A 187 -11.64 23.82 -21.64
CA TRP A 187 -10.93 23.73 -20.35
C TRP A 187 -9.47 24.16 -20.54
N ASP A 188 -8.92 24.84 -19.54
CA ASP A 188 -7.49 25.11 -19.45
C ASP A 188 -6.76 23.97 -18.73
N GLU A 189 -5.48 24.19 -18.38
CA GLU A 189 -4.66 23.19 -17.70
C GLU A 189 -5.10 22.95 -16.25
N GLU A 190 -5.55 23.99 -15.52
CA GLU A 190 -6.03 23.88 -14.13
C GLU A 190 -7.31 23.03 -14.10
N ASP A 191 -8.28 23.35 -14.96
CA ASP A 191 -9.52 22.57 -15.09
C ASP A 191 -9.25 21.12 -15.54
N THR A 192 -8.27 20.91 -16.42
CA THR A 192 -7.87 19.56 -16.87
C THR A 192 -7.25 18.75 -15.71
N GLN A 193 -6.36 19.35 -14.93
CA GLN A 193 -5.78 18.74 -13.73
C GLN A 193 -6.87 18.45 -12.68
N ARG A 194 -7.80 19.37 -12.47
CA ARG A 194 -8.94 19.23 -11.55
C ARG A 194 -9.90 18.11 -11.96
N PHE A 195 -10.21 17.98 -13.25
CA PHE A 195 -11.01 16.85 -13.76
C PHE A 195 -10.28 15.52 -13.57
N LYS A 196 -8.98 15.47 -13.88
CA LYS A 196 -8.12 14.30 -13.68
C LYS A 196 -8.12 13.89 -12.20
N PHE A 197 -7.96 14.84 -11.27
CA PHE A 197 -8.07 14.60 -9.82
C PHE A 197 -9.41 13.97 -9.46
N VAL A 198 -10.54 14.62 -9.78
CA VAL A 198 -11.88 14.15 -9.41
C VAL A 198 -12.17 12.74 -9.96
N GLU A 199 -11.73 12.42 -11.19
CA GLU A 199 -11.87 11.07 -11.74
C GLU A 199 -10.98 10.05 -11.01
N MET A 200 -9.76 10.43 -10.64
CA MET A 200 -8.82 9.55 -9.92
C MET A 200 -9.27 9.28 -8.47
N SER A 201 -9.73 10.28 -7.72
CA SER A 201 -10.29 10.09 -6.36
C SER A 201 -11.57 9.26 -6.42
N ALA A 202 -12.47 9.53 -7.38
CA ALA A 202 -13.69 8.74 -7.57
C ALA A 202 -13.39 7.29 -7.96
N ALA A 203 -12.30 7.03 -8.69
CA ALA A 203 -11.84 5.68 -9.00
C ALA A 203 -11.33 4.95 -7.75
N LYS A 204 -10.43 5.57 -6.97
CA LYS A 204 -9.91 5.02 -5.71
C LYS A 204 -11.03 4.72 -4.71
N PHE A 205 -11.89 5.72 -4.44
CA PHE A 205 -13.04 5.58 -3.55
C PHE A 205 -13.94 4.40 -3.94
N HIS A 206 -14.23 4.23 -5.24
CA HIS A 206 -15.08 3.15 -5.69
C HIS A 206 -14.43 1.75 -5.64
N ALA A 207 -13.10 1.66 -5.78
CA ALA A 207 -12.38 0.40 -5.58
C ALA A 207 -12.28 0.04 -4.09
N MET A 208 -11.81 0.97 -3.26
CA MET A 208 -11.76 0.81 -1.80
C MET A 208 -13.14 0.47 -1.23
N LYS A 209 -14.21 1.17 -1.62
CA LYS A 209 -15.57 0.88 -1.13
C LYS A 209 -16.05 -0.53 -1.48
N LEU A 210 -15.67 -1.10 -2.62
CA LEU A 210 -16.06 -2.47 -2.95
C LEU A 210 -15.30 -3.48 -2.08
N GLU A 211 -14.00 -3.28 -1.87
CA GLU A 211 -13.19 -4.15 -0.98
C GLU A 211 -13.69 -4.07 0.46
N PHE A 212 -13.93 -2.88 1.02
CA PHE A 212 -14.47 -2.71 2.38
C PHE A 212 -15.78 -3.49 2.57
N LEU A 213 -16.70 -3.36 1.60
CA LEU A 213 -18.00 -4.03 1.67
C LEU A 213 -17.91 -5.55 1.47
N ASP A 214 -16.99 -6.05 0.64
CA ASP A 214 -16.77 -7.50 0.47
C ASP A 214 -16.08 -8.09 1.72
N PHE A 215 -15.01 -7.44 2.18
CA PHE A 215 -14.22 -7.84 3.34
C PHE A 215 -15.06 -7.98 4.62
N PHE A 216 -15.85 -6.96 4.97
CA PHE A 216 -16.73 -7.00 6.14
C PHE A 216 -18.07 -7.71 5.89
N SER A 217 -18.39 -8.18 4.66
CA SER A 217 -19.65 -8.88 4.42
C SER A 217 -19.76 -10.19 5.21
N GLY A 218 -20.82 -10.31 6.01
CA GLY A 218 -21.06 -11.49 6.85
C GLY A 218 -20.09 -11.66 8.02
N ARG A 219 -19.26 -10.67 8.35
CA ARG A 219 -18.49 -10.64 9.61
C ARG A 219 -19.35 -10.01 10.71
N GLU A 220 -19.88 -10.85 11.59
CA GLU A 220 -20.57 -10.43 12.81
C GLU A 220 -19.59 -10.38 13.99
N GLY A 221 -19.75 -9.40 14.89
CA GLY A 221 -19.01 -9.31 16.16
C GLY A 221 -18.08 -8.10 16.30
N HIS A 222 -17.64 -7.48 15.20
CA HIS A 222 -16.83 -6.26 15.23
C HIS A 222 -17.70 -5.02 15.42
N SER A 223 -17.46 -4.27 16.50
CA SER A 223 -18.03 -2.92 16.70
C SER A 223 -17.21 -1.82 16.03
N ARG A 224 -15.90 -2.05 15.89
CA ARG A 224 -14.93 -1.14 15.24
C ARG A 224 -14.02 -1.90 14.29
N CYS A 225 -13.45 -1.17 13.33
CA CYS A 225 -12.44 -1.67 12.40
C CYS A 225 -11.38 -0.60 12.09
N ASN A 226 -10.24 -1.03 11.53
CA ASN A 226 -9.22 -0.13 11.00
C ASN A 226 -9.30 -0.08 9.48
N ILE A 227 -9.32 1.13 8.91
CA ILE A 227 -8.98 1.38 7.50
C ILE A 227 -7.67 2.16 7.47
N ILE A 228 -6.56 1.51 7.10
CA ILE A 228 -5.26 2.16 6.97
C ILE A 228 -5.00 2.43 5.50
N ASN A 229 -4.45 3.59 5.15
CA ASN A 229 -4.11 3.97 3.78
C ASN A 229 -2.74 4.63 3.73
N PHE A 230 -1.90 4.16 2.81
CA PHE A 230 -0.63 4.80 2.45
C PHE A 230 -0.67 5.14 0.96
N GLY A 231 -0.38 6.40 0.63
CA GLY A 231 -0.35 6.92 -0.75
C GLY A 231 0.45 8.21 -0.80
N ASP A 232 1.07 8.54 -1.92
CA ASP A 232 1.86 9.75 -2.13
C ASP A 232 1.05 10.91 -2.72
N MET A 233 -0.05 10.61 -3.43
CA MET A 233 -0.93 11.62 -4.02
C MET A 233 -2.20 11.88 -3.17
N GLU A 234 -2.72 13.10 -3.29
CA GLU A 234 -3.89 13.59 -2.53
C GLU A 234 -5.20 12.85 -2.85
N TYR A 235 -5.31 12.20 -4.01
CA TYR A 235 -6.56 11.57 -4.45
C TYR A 235 -6.86 10.21 -3.78
N GLU A 236 -5.84 9.53 -3.25
CA GLU A 236 -5.92 8.39 -2.33
C GLU A 236 -6.45 8.87 -0.98
N HIS A 237 -5.86 9.95 -0.49
CA HIS A 237 -6.10 10.51 0.82
C HIS A 237 -7.56 11.00 0.94
N GLU A 238 -8.04 11.76 -0.05
CA GLU A 238 -9.46 12.14 -0.13
C GLU A 238 -10.39 10.94 -0.34
N ALA A 239 -9.98 9.93 -1.13
CA ALA A 239 -10.80 8.74 -1.37
C ALA A 239 -11.04 7.89 -0.12
N VAL A 240 -10.05 7.75 0.77
CA VAL A 240 -10.21 7.00 2.02
C VAL A 240 -10.94 7.81 3.10
N ARG A 241 -10.76 9.14 3.14
CA ARG A 241 -11.54 10.05 4.01
C ARG A 241 -13.04 9.97 3.67
N GLU A 242 -13.37 10.08 2.38
CA GLU A 242 -14.73 9.96 1.86
C GLU A 242 -15.31 8.54 2.03
N LEU A 243 -14.45 7.51 2.07
CA LEU A 243 -14.88 6.17 2.49
C LEU A 243 -15.26 6.16 3.97
N GLY A 244 -14.40 6.65 4.86
CA GLY A 244 -14.66 6.71 6.31
C GLY A 244 -15.95 7.45 6.64
N MET A 245 -16.10 8.70 6.16
CA MET A 245 -17.28 9.54 6.38
C MET A 245 -18.59 8.90 5.90
N ARG A 246 -18.53 8.02 4.89
CA ARG A 246 -19.71 7.27 4.41
C ARG A 246 -19.91 5.93 5.09
N MET A 247 -18.88 5.32 5.66
CA MET A 247 -18.94 3.99 6.30
C MET A 247 -19.14 4.06 7.83
N SER A 248 -18.89 5.19 8.48
CA SER A 248 -19.22 5.45 9.90
C SER A 248 -20.72 5.34 10.24
N GLN A 249 -21.60 5.36 9.23
CA GLN A 249 -23.04 5.10 9.38
C GLN A 249 -23.39 3.60 9.47
N PHE A 250 -22.39 2.72 9.40
CA PHE A 250 -22.52 1.27 9.37
C PHE A 250 -21.70 0.64 10.52
N GLN A 251 -21.76 -0.68 10.64
CA GLN A 251 -20.97 -1.46 11.60
C GLN A 251 -20.16 -2.52 10.84
N PRO A 252 -18.88 -2.77 11.19
CA PRO A 252 -18.09 -2.03 12.20
C PRO A 252 -17.85 -0.55 11.84
N GLU A 253 -17.71 0.30 12.88
CA GLU A 253 -17.33 1.71 12.72
C GLU A 253 -15.83 1.82 12.37
N PRO A 254 -15.44 2.50 11.27
CA PRO A 254 -14.05 2.55 10.84
C PRO A 254 -13.26 3.70 11.48
N HIS A 255 -12.13 3.37 12.10
CA HIS A 255 -11.05 4.32 12.32
C HIS A 255 -10.21 4.44 11.04
N VAL A 256 -10.16 5.63 10.44
CA VAL A 256 -9.41 5.91 9.22
C VAL A 256 -8.03 6.43 9.57
N LYS A 257 -7.00 5.80 8.99
CA LYS A 257 -5.60 6.07 9.27
C LYS A 257 -4.87 6.30 7.95
N SER A 258 -4.99 7.52 7.44
CA SER A 258 -4.42 7.92 6.14
C SER A 258 -3.10 8.66 6.35
N LEU A 259 -2.06 8.19 5.66
CA LEU A 259 -0.76 8.84 5.57
C LEU A 259 -0.53 9.21 4.11
N LEU A 260 -0.60 10.50 3.80
CA LEU A 260 -0.14 11.09 2.55
C LEU A 260 1.39 11.26 2.63
N LEU A 261 2.11 10.71 1.66
CA LEU A 261 3.58 10.59 1.64
C LEU A 261 4.20 11.56 0.61
N PRO A 262 5.51 11.85 0.66
CA PRO A 262 6.17 12.64 -0.38
C PRO A 262 6.21 11.94 -1.74
N GLU A 263 5.73 12.64 -2.75
CA GLU A 263 5.70 12.25 -4.17
C GLU A 263 7.12 12.02 -4.75
N ALA A 264 7.22 11.20 -5.80
CA ALA A 264 8.43 10.98 -6.60
C ALA A 264 9.75 10.74 -5.80
N PRO A 265 9.78 9.82 -4.81
CA PRO A 265 10.97 9.57 -4.00
C PRO A 265 12.09 8.92 -4.82
N LYS A 266 13.34 9.20 -4.44
CA LYS A 266 14.48 8.38 -4.88
C LYS A 266 14.37 6.98 -4.28
N ILE A 267 15.00 5.99 -4.92
CA ILE A 267 14.97 4.61 -4.43
C ILE A 267 15.52 4.48 -3.00
N SER A 268 16.55 5.23 -2.61
CA SER A 268 17.09 5.24 -1.23
C SER A 268 16.08 5.78 -0.20
N GLU A 269 15.36 6.84 -0.57
CA GLU A 269 14.35 7.51 0.26
C GLU A 269 13.17 6.58 0.50
N LEU A 270 12.66 5.95 -0.56
CA LEU A 270 11.59 4.96 -0.49
C LEU A 270 12.02 3.69 0.26
N THR A 271 13.27 3.22 0.09
CA THR A 271 13.80 2.07 0.84
C THR A 271 13.75 2.33 2.35
N LEU A 272 14.24 3.49 2.79
CA LEU A 272 14.24 3.90 4.20
C LEU A 272 12.81 4.13 4.72
N ARG A 273 11.94 4.72 3.89
CA ARG A 273 10.51 4.92 4.19
C ARG A 273 9.78 3.60 4.41
N LEU A 274 10.01 2.58 3.58
CA LEU A 274 9.38 1.27 3.72
C LEU A 274 9.80 0.56 5.02
N GLU A 275 11.07 0.66 5.43
CA GLU A 275 11.53 0.14 6.72
C GLU A 275 10.94 0.92 7.91
N LEU A 276 10.86 2.25 7.83
CA LEU A 276 10.20 3.08 8.85
C LEU A 276 8.71 2.72 8.99
N LEU A 277 7.96 2.69 7.88
CA LEU A 277 6.54 2.35 7.89
C LEU A 277 6.30 0.92 8.39
N ARG A 278 7.19 -0.03 8.08
CA ARG A 278 7.17 -1.40 8.63
C ARG A 278 7.30 -1.40 10.15
N LEU A 279 8.21 -0.58 10.72
CA LEU A 279 8.36 -0.46 12.17
C LEU A 279 7.15 0.23 12.82
N LEU A 280 6.59 1.26 12.20
CA LEU A 280 5.45 2.01 12.76
C LEU A 280 4.11 1.28 12.65
N LEU A 281 3.94 0.35 11.71
CA LEU A 281 2.67 -0.34 11.43
C LEU A 281 2.01 -0.97 12.69
N PRO A 282 2.71 -1.66 13.62
CA PRO A 282 2.10 -2.19 14.84
C PRO A 282 1.63 -1.12 15.83
N ALA A 283 2.12 0.12 15.73
CA ALA A 283 1.58 1.26 16.49
C ALA A 283 0.37 1.88 15.77
N ILE A 284 0.45 2.07 14.44
CA ILE A 284 -0.66 2.54 13.61
C ILE A 284 -1.89 1.64 13.79
N VAL A 285 -1.73 0.32 13.74
CA VAL A 285 -2.82 -0.65 13.92
C VAL A 285 -3.42 -0.60 15.33
N ARG A 286 -2.59 -0.48 16.38
CA ARG A 286 -3.03 -0.39 17.79
C ARG A 286 -3.73 0.92 18.18
N HIS A 287 -3.57 1.99 17.41
CA HIS A 287 -4.05 3.32 17.79
C HIS A 287 -5.59 3.42 17.78
N ASP A 288 -6.25 3.56 18.93
CA ASP A 288 -7.74 3.60 19.04
C ASP A 288 -8.34 4.99 18.69
N SER A 289 -7.94 5.55 17.55
CA SER A 289 -8.54 6.74 16.94
C SER A 289 -8.13 6.85 15.46
N ASP A 290 -8.72 7.81 14.76
CA ASP A 290 -8.29 8.19 13.41
C ASP A 290 -6.86 8.75 13.40
N ILE A 291 -6.17 8.60 12.28
CA ILE A 291 -4.89 9.23 11.98
C ILE A 291 -5.04 9.95 10.64
N ASP A 292 -4.89 11.27 10.66
CA ASP A 292 -4.96 12.13 9.49
C ASP A 292 -3.61 12.84 9.35
N LEU A 293 -2.76 12.33 8.45
CA LEU A 293 -1.39 12.79 8.27
C LEU A 293 -1.11 13.18 6.83
N ASP A 294 -0.76 14.45 6.65
CA ASP A 294 0.03 14.93 5.53
C ASP A 294 1.51 14.92 5.92
N LEU A 295 2.33 14.21 5.14
CA LEU A 295 3.78 14.15 5.29
C LEU A 295 4.49 14.62 4.00
N LYS A 296 3.78 15.15 3.01
CA LYS A 296 4.26 15.41 1.64
C LYS A 296 5.32 16.53 1.59
N GLU A 297 5.09 17.63 2.29
CA GLU A 297 6.00 18.81 2.35
C GLU A 297 6.16 19.35 3.79
N VAL A 298 6.23 18.48 4.80
CA VAL A 298 6.28 18.91 6.22
C VAL A 298 7.72 18.98 6.76
N PRO A 299 8.20 20.13 7.31
CA PRO A 299 9.61 20.29 7.73
C PRO A 299 10.08 19.42 8.92
N SER A 300 9.18 18.68 9.58
CA SER A 300 9.50 17.79 10.72
C SER A 300 8.60 16.55 10.72
N PRO A 301 8.71 15.62 9.74
CA PRO A 301 7.78 14.49 9.60
C PRO A 301 7.75 13.59 10.84
N MET A 302 8.91 13.36 11.45
CA MET A 302 9.07 12.55 12.67
C MET A 302 8.39 13.16 13.90
N GLN A 303 8.34 14.50 14.01
CA GLN A 303 7.60 15.18 15.07
C GLN A 303 6.08 15.08 14.88
N LEU A 304 5.61 15.09 13.62
CA LEU A 304 4.20 14.92 13.33
C LEU A 304 3.73 13.48 13.57
N LEU A 305 4.53 12.48 13.15
CA LEU A 305 4.33 11.06 13.47
C LEU A 305 4.35 10.80 14.98
N SER A 306 5.33 11.38 15.70
CA SER A 306 5.43 11.35 17.16
C SER A 306 4.17 11.86 17.85
N LYS A 307 3.67 13.03 17.44
CA LYS A 307 2.43 13.63 17.96
C LYS A 307 1.19 12.78 17.66
N ALA A 308 1.06 12.26 16.44
CA ALA A 308 -0.10 11.48 16.03
C ALA A 308 -0.15 10.12 16.74
N LEU A 309 0.95 9.37 16.74
CA LEU A 309 1.04 8.05 17.38
C LEU A 309 1.14 8.13 18.91
N ARG A 310 1.40 9.32 19.47
CA ARG A 310 1.64 9.60 20.90
C ARG A 310 2.94 8.96 21.42
N LEU A 311 3.97 8.95 20.57
CA LEU A 311 5.30 8.38 20.81
C LEU A 311 6.33 9.54 20.90
N PRO A 312 6.52 10.20 22.06
CA PRO A 312 7.35 11.39 22.17
C PRO A 312 8.81 11.17 21.74
N GLU A 313 9.37 9.99 22.00
CA GLU A 313 10.74 9.60 21.64
C GLU A 313 10.97 9.52 20.12
N LEU A 314 9.91 9.27 19.34
CA LEU A 314 9.97 9.24 17.88
C LEU A 314 10.30 10.62 17.28
N GLY A 315 10.02 11.71 18.02
CA GLY A 315 10.16 13.09 17.53
C GLY A 315 11.60 13.61 17.47
N SER A 316 12.57 12.87 18.02
CA SER A 316 14.00 13.20 18.01
C SER A 316 14.85 12.33 17.07
N VAL A 317 14.27 11.28 16.47
CA VAL A 317 15.01 10.37 15.58
C VAL A 317 15.23 11.03 14.22
N ASP A 318 16.47 11.06 13.73
CA ASP A 318 16.76 11.56 12.38
C ASP A 318 16.51 10.47 11.32
N LEU A 319 15.46 10.69 10.53
CA LEU A 319 15.14 9.95 9.31
C LEU A 319 14.70 10.92 8.19
N ALA A 320 15.25 12.14 8.14
CA ALA A 320 14.86 13.18 7.18
C ALA A 320 14.84 12.66 5.72
N HIS A 321 15.85 11.86 5.35
CA HIS A 321 15.98 11.30 4.02
C HIS A 321 14.82 10.37 3.62
N ALA A 322 14.10 9.73 4.55
CA ALA A 322 12.91 8.94 4.22
C ALA A 322 11.80 9.81 3.59
N PHE A 323 11.85 11.12 3.78
CA PHE A 323 10.86 12.09 3.34
C PHE A 323 11.37 13.01 2.21
N GLY A 324 12.56 12.74 1.66
CA GLY A 324 13.17 13.54 0.58
C GLY A 324 14.12 14.64 1.07
N ASP A 325 14.18 14.90 2.38
CA ASP A 325 15.05 15.90 2.97
C ASP A 325 16.48 15.40 3.20
N GLY A 326 17.45 16.09 2.61
CA GLY A 326 18.88 15.83 2.85
C GLY A 326 19.50 14.70 2.01
N PRO A 327 20.83 14.52 2.13
CA PRO A 327 21.57 13.50 1.38
C PRO A 327 21.23 12.08 1.89
N PRO A 328 21.51 11.03 1.11
CA PRO A 328 21.47 9.66 1.59
C PRO A 328 22.36 9.50 2.84
N PRO A 329 21.81 9.06 3.98
CA PRO A 329 22.58 8.82 5.21
C PRO A 329 23.49 7.61 5.05
N ARG A 330 24.50 7.50 5.92
CA ARG A 330 25.40 6.33 5.96
C ARG A 330 24.65 5.11 6.53
N GLU A 331 25.12 3.91 6.18
CA GLU A 331 24.49 2.65 6.56
C GLU A 331 24.40 2.45 8.09
N ASP A 332 25.41 2.92 8.84
CA ASP A 332 25.41 2.93 10.30
C ASP A 332 24.45 3.97 10.90
N GLU A 333 24.23 5.10 10.22
CA GLU A 333 23.23 6.10 10.63
C GLU A 333 21.80 5.55 10.45
N VAL A 334 21.53 4.91 9.31
CA VAL A 334 20.26 4.19 9.06
C VAL A 334 20.01 3.12 10.12
N ALA A 335 21.01 2.28 10.41
CA ALA A 335 20.89 1.22 11.39
C ALA A 335 20.60 1.76 12.81
N ASN A 336 21.27 2.84 13.22
CA ASN A 336 21.04 3.48 14.51
C ASN A 336 19.63 4.10 14.59
N SER A 337 19.22 4.92 13.61
CA SER A 337 17.90 5.55 13.62
C SER A 337 16.76 4.53 13.62
N LEU A 338 16.87 3.43 12.86
CA LEU A 338 15.86 2.36 12.88
C LEU A 338 15.82 1.60 14.21
N VAL A 339 16.94 1.49 14.93
CA VAL A 339 16.98 0.97 16.32
C VAL A 339 16.31 1.95 17.29
N GLU A 340 16.52 3.27 17.15
CA GLU A 340 15.84 4.27 17.99
C GLU A 340 14.32 4.24 17.81
N VAL A 341 13.82 4.13 16.56
CA VAL A 341 12.38 3.89 16.29
C VAL A 341 11.90 2.61 16.98
N ALA A 342 12.64 1.51 16.86
CA ALA A 342 12.28 0.24 17.49
C ALA A 342 12.25 0.31 19.03
N MET A 343 13.10 1.15 19.65
CA MET A 343 13.09 1.40 21.09
C MET A 343 11.90 2.29 21.53
N ALA A 344 11.60 3.36 20.79
CA ALA A 344 10.43 4.23 21.05
C ALA A 344 9.09 3.46 20.99
N LEU A 345 9.00 2.44 20.12
CA LEU A 345 7.83 1.56 20.02
C LEU A 345 7.70 0.58 21.22
N GLN A 346 8.81 0.28 21.89
CA GLN A 346 8.85 -0.57 23.08
C GLN A 346 8.52 0.20 24.36
N THR A 347 9.05 1.41 24.54
CA THR A 347 8.78 2.24 25.75
C THR A 347 7.29 2.56 25.90
N SER A 348 6.60 2.91 24.81
CA SER A 348 5.15 3.15 24.80
C SER A 348 4.28 1.87 24.91
N SER A 349 4.88 0.69 25.11
CA SER A 349 4.15 -0.57 25.29
C SER A 349 4.21 -1.11 26.72
N ALA A 350 4.65 -0.29 27.68
CA ALA A 350 4.73 -0.55 29.12
C ALA A 350 3.94 0.51 29.92
#